data_AF-A0A227JAU1-F1
#
_entry.id   AF-A0A227JAU1-F1
#
_cell.length_a   1.000
_cell.length_b   1.000
_cell.length_c   1.000
_cell.angle_alpha   90.00
_cell.angle_beta   90.00
_cell.angle_gamma   90.00
#
_symmetry.space_group_name_H-M   'P 1'
#
loop_
_entity.id
_entity.type
_entity.pdbx_description
1 polymer ?
#
loop_
_entity_poly.entity_id
_entity_poly.type
_entity_poly.pdbx_seq_one_letter_code
_entity_poly.pdbx_strand_id
1 'polypeptide(L)'
;MSVVKECIAMSRFYVDYWSREWVDENDFPEAELVSFKEDYANRDLGVAFSGGGTRSAACTVGQLKALDELGLLPRVKYISAVSGGGWAATPFTYTKNTEQYFGEIRDPENITCSNSKSVHPKSMQSAITNSPLISNLITGGLKLKGDESFAYSLGEVFLKPYGLHDSSRYFTFNEETEALTRQGFPPNTKTDFYLVRKGAPYLILGATLLNEDGLASDKKYHVEYTPFYSGVRVGHIDKDLWSSNDYFGGGYVTSCGYDCIGPYNKRTLEGREQLLVKQAPVLSFDITNEKAFSLNDI
;
A
#
# COMPACT_ATOMS: atom_id res chain seq x y z
N MET A 1 4.14 38.53 -0.68
CA MET A 1 3.23 38.38 0.48
C MET A 1 3.26 36.91 0.84
N SER A 2 4.10 36.54 1.81
CA SER A 2 4.34 35.14 2.20
C SER A 2 3.11 34.62 2.94
N VAL A 3 2.42 33.65 2.35
CA VAL A 3 1.46 32.83 3.09
C VAL A 3 2.29 31.88 3.95
N VAL A 4 2.52 32.27 5.19
CA VAL A 4 2.89 31.34 6.25
C VAL A 4 1.74 30.35 6.34
N LYS A 5 1.90 29.16 5.76
CA LYS A 5 1.02 28.03 6.09
C LYS A 5 1.15 27.85 7.59
N GLU A 6 0.11 28.20 8.34
CA GLU A 6 0.01 27.80 9.74
C GLU A 6 0.29 26.29 9.79
N CYS A 7 1.34 25.90 10.51
CA CYS A 7 1.55 24.52 10.92
C CYS A 7 0.37 24.17 11.82
N ILE A 8 -0.72 23.65 11.24
CA ILE A 8 -1.75 22.95 11.99
C ILE A 8 -0.99 21.87 12.75
N ALA A 9 -0.95 21.98 14.08
CA ALA A 9 -0.37 20.95 14.92
C ALA A 9 -1.13 19.66 14.64
N MET A 10 -0.52 18.77 13.84
CA MET A 10 -1.17 17.54 13.44
C MET A 10 -1.55 16.76 14.70
N SER A 11 -2.84 16.49 14.85
CA SER A 11 -3.40 15.88 16.04
C SER A 11 -2.94 14.43 16.13
N ARG A 12 -2.50 14.02 17.33
CA ARG A 12 -2.24 12.61 17.63
C ARG A 12 -3.53 11.80 17.57
N PHE A 13 -3.43 10.55 17.15
CA PHE A 13 -4.54 9.60 17.10
C PHE A 13 -4.05 8.20 17.46
N TYR A 14 -4.95 7.35 17.92
CA TYR A 14 -4.63 5.95 18.22
C TYR A 14 -4.80 5.08 16.97
N VAL A 15 -3.94 4.08 16.84
CA VAL A 15 -4.07 3.01 15.83
C VAL A 15 -3.99 1.66 16.53
N ASP A 16 -4.70 0.66 15.99
CA ASP A 16 -4.56 -0.71 16.49
C ASP A 16 -3.16 -1.22 16.18
N TYR A 17 -2.61 -2.02 17.09
CA TYR A 17 -1.33 -2.69 16.95
C TYR A 17 -1.47 -4.18 17.25
N TRP A 18 -0.90 -4.98 16.36
CA TRP A 18 -0.83 -6.43 16.47
C TRP A 18 0.63 -6.83 16.52
N SER A 19 1.11 -7.25 17.69
CA SER A 19 2.49 -7.73 17.82
C SER A 19 2.66 -9.06 17.07
N ARG A 20 3.91 -9.42 16.79
CA ARG A 20 4.25 -10.71 16.23
C ARG A 20 3.68 -11.85 17.08
N GLU A 21 3.87 -11.79 18.40
CA GLU A 21 3.39 -12.82 19.33
C GLU A 21 1.88 -12.97 19.24
N TRP A 22 1.15 -11.84 19.20
CA TRP A 22 -0.30 -11.87 19.02
C TRP A 22 -0.68 -12.54 17.70
N VAL A 23 -0.03 -12.20 16.58
CA VAL A 23 -0.31 -12.83 15.27
C VAL A 23 0.10 -14.31 15.24
N ASP A 24 1.13 -14.71 15.97
CA ASP A 24 1.57 -16.11 16.05
C ASP A 24 0.60 -16.97 16.90
N GLU A 25 -0.08 -16.37 17.87
CA GLU A 25 -1.09 -17.01 18.74
C GLU A 25 -2.51 -16.95 18.17
N ASN A 26 -2.78 -16.05 17.22
CA ASN A 26 -4.07 -15.82 16.58
C ASN A 26 -3.94 -16.00 15.05
N ASP A 27 -4.92 -15.49 14.29
CA ASP A 27 -4.82 -15.35 12.83
C ASP A 27 -4.37 -13.92 12.44
N PHE A 28 -4.12 -13.68 11.15
CA PHE A 28 -3.83 -12.32 10.66
C PHE A 28 -5.01 -11.36 10.93
N PRO A 29 -4.76 -10.05 11.13
CA PRO A 29 -5.79 -9.13 11.62
C PRO A 29 -7.09 -9.08 10.81
N GLU A 30 -7.02 -9.27 9.49
CA GLU A 30 -8.23 -9.29 8.65
C GLU A 30 -9.10 -10.51 8.90
N ALA A 31 -8.51 -11.62 9.33
CA ALA A 31 -9.23 -12.84 9.62
C ALA A 31 -10.18 -12.69 10.81
N GLU A 32 -9.99 -11.66 11.65
CA GLU A 32 -10.88 -11.36 12.80
C GLU A 32 -12.11 -10.52 12.43
N LEU A 33 -12.11 -9.87 11.27
CA LEU A 33 -13.20 -9.01 10.82
C LEU A 33 -14.43 -9.82 10.43
N VAL A 34 -15.61 -9.36 10.84
CA VAL A 34 -16.88 -10.02 10.48
C VAL A 34 -17.08 -9.95 8.98
N SER A 35 -16.86 -8.77 8.39
CA SER A 35 -16.96 -8.56 6.94
C SER A 35 -16.04 -9.48 6.14
N PHE A 36 -14.82 -9.74 6.62
CA PHE A 36 -13.89 -10.63 5.95
C PHE A 36 -14.35 -12.09 6.03
N LYS A 37 -14.76 -12.54 7.22
CA LYS A 37 -15.30 -13.90 7.45
C LYS A 37 -16.48 -14.17 6.52
N GLU A 38 -17.35 -13.19 6.29
CA GLU A 38 -18.54 -13.32 5.45
C GLU A 38 -18.22 -13.21 3.94
N ASP A 39 -17.59 -12.11 3.51
CA ASP A 39 -17.37 -11.80 2.08
C ASP A 39 -16.33 -12.74 1.41
N TYR A 40 -15.50 -13.40 2.22
CA TYR A 40 -14.41 -14.27 1.75
C TYR A 40 -14.56 -15.74 2.18
N ALA A 41 -15.68 -16.12 2.83
CA ALA A 41 -15.93 -17.48 3.34
C ALA A 41 -15.69 -18.59 2.30
N ASN A 42 -16.18 -18.36 1.08
CA ASN A 42 -16.21 -19.37 0.01
C ASN A 42 -15.13 -19.14 -1.06
N ARG A 43 -14.13 -18.29 -0.77
CA ARG A 43 -13.02 -18.00 -1.69
C ARG A 43 -11.83 -18.88 -1.35
N ASP A 44 -11.33 -19.62 -2.31
CA ASP A 44 -10.35 -20.70 -2.10
C ASP A 44 -9.09 -20.56 -2.99
N LEU A 45 -8.96 -19.48 -3.75
CA LEU A 45 -7.83 -19.23 -4.64
C LEU A 45 -6.96 -18.06 -4.15
N GLY A 46 -5.64 -18.27 -4.12
CA GLY A 46 -4.65 -17.21 -3.94
C GLY A 46 -3.91 -16.95 -5.25
N VAL A 47 -3.66 -15.67 -5.57
CA VAL A 47 -2.91 -15.28 -6.78
C VAL A 47 -1.74 -14.40 -6.37
N ALA A 48 -0.56 -14.67 -6.94
CA ALA A 48 0.65 -13.89 -6.68
C ALA A 48 1.18 -13.24 -7.97
N PHE A 49 1.37 -11.92 -7.94
CA PHE A 49 1.94 -11.13 -9.03
C PHE A 49 3.35 -10.67 -8.69
N SER A 50 4.32 -11.10 -9.49
CA SER A 50 5.73 -10.79 -9.25
C SER A 50 6.08 -9.33 -9.54
N GLY A 51 7.28 -8.92 -9.13
CA GLY A 51 7.89 -7.66 -9.55
C GLY A 51 8.37 -7.69 -11.00
N GLY A 52 8.85 -6.54 -11.48
CA GLY A 52 9.37 -6.42 -12.85
C GLY A 52 8.91 -5.16 -13.59
N GLY A 53 8.58 -4.10 -12.86
CA GLY A 53 8.19 -2.82 -13.42
C GLY A 53 6.96 -2.87 -14.34
N THR A 54 6.95 -2.03 -15.38
CA THR A 54 5.84 -1.92 -16.33
C THR A 54 5.54 -3.23 -17.07
N ARG A 55 6.57 -4.07 -17.30
CA ARG A 55 6.39 -5.42 -17.88
C ARG A 55 5.51 -6.28 -16.97
N SER A 56 5.82 -6.33 -15.67
CA SER A 56 5.00 -7.11 -14.74
C SER A 56 3.59 -6.52 -14.58
N ALA A 57 3.47 -5.19 -14.57
CA ALA A 57 2.16 -4.53 -14.55
C ALA A 57 1.30 -4.95 -15.76
N ALA A 58 1.88 -5.00 -16.97
CA ALA A 58 1.18 -5.45 -18.17
C ALA A 58 0.74 -6.92 -18.08
N CYS A 59 1.63 -7.82 -17.64
CA CYS A 59 1.29 -9.22 -17.41
C CYS A 59 0.16 -9.37 -16.37
N THR A 60 0.25 -8.63 -15.27
CA THR A 60 -0.74 -8.65 -14.18
C THR A 60 -2.12 -8.24 -14.69
N VAL A 61 -2.22 -7.19 -15.50
CA VAL A 61 -3.50 -6.77 -16.11
C VAL A 61 -4.07 -7.88 -17.01
N GLY A 62 -3.24 -8.52 -17.84
CA GLY A 62 -3.67 -9.63 -18.69
C GLY A 62 -4.13 -10.85 -17.90
N GLN A 63 -3.44 -11.19 -16.81
CA GLN A 63 -3.80 -12.30 -15.93
C GLN A 63 -5.11 -12.01 -15.18
N LEU A 64 -5.30 -10.80 -14.67
CA LEU A 64 -6.55 -10.38 -14.03
C LEU A 64 -7.73 -10.42 -15.02
N LYS A 65 -7.53 -9.97 -16.26
CA LYS A 65 -8.53 -10.09 -17.34
C LYS A 65 -8.95 -11.54 -17.56
N ALA A 66 -7.98 -12.45 -17.71
CA ALA A 66 -8.27 -13.86 -17.92
C ALA A 66 -9.02 -14.49 -16.72
N LEU A 67 -8.65 -14.13 -15.49
CA LEU A 67 -9.38 -14.57 -14.29
C LEU A 67 -10.82 -14.07 -14.27
N ASP A 68 -11.09 -12.88 -14.82
CA ASP A 68 -12.41 -12.28 -14.91
C ASP A 68 -13.27 -13.02 -15.94
N GLU A 69 -12.74 -13.17 -17.16
CA GLU A 69 -13.42 -13.86 -18.27
C GLU A 69 -13.72 -15.33 -17.96
N LEU A 70 -12.82 -16.01 -17.24
CA LEU A 70 -13.02 -17.40 -16.82
C LEU A 70 -13.97 -17.54 -15.63
N GLY A 71 -14.47 -16.43 -15.05
CA GLY A 71 -15.33 -16.45 -13.86
C GLY A 71 -14.60 -16.95 -12.60
N LEU A 72 -13.27 -16.89 -12.58
CA LEU A 72 -12.43 -17.35 -11.46
C LEU A 72 -12.18 -16.26 -10.43
N LEU A 73 -12.26 -14.99 -10.83
CA LEU A 73 -12.05 -13.83 -9.95
C LEU A 73 -12.88 -13.86 -8.64
N PRO A 74 -14.17 -14.28 -8.65
CA PRO A 74 -14.95 -14.45 -7.42
C PRO A 74 -14.39 -15.49 -6.43
N ARG A 75 -13.56 -16.44 -6.88
CA ARG A 75 -12.89 -17.42 -6.02
C ARG A 75 -11.58 -16.89 -5.43
N VAL A 76 -11.02 -15.81 -5.98
CA VAL A 76 -9.73 -15.27 -5.52
C VAL A 76 -9.95 -14.59 -4.17
N LYS A 77 -9.42 -15.22 -3.12
CA LYS A 77 -9.42 -14.73 -1.75
C LYS A 77 -8.35 -13.65 -1.56
N TYR A 78 -7.12 -13.97 -1.96
CA TYR A 78 -5.96 -13.10 -1.77
C TYR A 78 -5.26 -12.80 -3.09
N ILE A 79 -4.87 -11.54 -3.27
CA ILE A 79 -3.85 -11.14 -4.24
C ILE A 79 -2.61 -10.73 -3.45
N SER A 80 -1.51 -11.46 -3.62
CA SER A 80 -0.18 -10.99 -3.23
C SER A 80 0.47 -10.30 -4.42
N ALA A 81 1.06 -9.12 -4.22
CA ALA A 81 1.74 -8.44 -5.31
C ALA A 81 2.95 -7.64 -4.84
N VAL A 82 3.99 -7.57 -5.66
CA VAL A 82 5.19 -6.75 -5.39
C VAL A 82 5.55 -5.92 -6.62
N SER A 83 6.12 -4.72 -6.40
CA SER A 83 6.61 -3.82 -7.47
C SER A 83 5.59 -3.66 -8.61
N GLY A 84 5.95 -3.95 -9.86
CA GLY A 84 5.08 -3.86 -11.04
C GLY A 84 3.74 -4.59 -10.91
N GLY A 85 3.69 -5.73 -10.21
CA GLY A 85 2.43 -6.40 -9.89
C GLY A 85 1.54 -5.55 -9.00
N GLY A 86 2.13 -4.90 -7.99
CA GLY A 86 1.43 -3.97 -7.10
C GLY A 86 0.91 -2.73 -7.84
N TRP A 87 1.65 -2.21 -8.81
CA TRP A 87 1.22 -1.05 -9.60
C TRP A 87 -0.09 -1.30 -10.35
N ALA A 88 -0.36 -2.55 -10.75
CA ALA A 88 -1.62 -2.95 -11.35
C ALA A 88 -2.65 -3.40 -10.29
N ALA A 89 -2.25 -4.21 -9.31
CA ALA A 89 -3.14 -4.79 -8.31
C ALA A 89 -3.78 -3.74 -7.38
N THR A 90 -3.05 -2.68 -7.01
CA THR A 90 -3.59 -1.60 -6.17
C THR A 90 -4.75 -0.88 -6.85
N PRO A 91 -4.62 -0.24 -8.03
CA PRO A 91 -5.76 0.39 -8.68
C PRO A 91 -6.86 -0.60 -9.04
N PHE A 92 -6.54 -1.87 -9.34
CA PHE A 92 -7.56 -2.92 -9.51
C PHE A 92 -8.39 -3.15 -8.24
N THR A 93 -7.79 -3.05 -7.06
CA THR A 93 -8.47 -3.28 -5.77
C THR A 93 -9.46 -2.17 -5.44
N TYR A 94 -9.15 -0.92 -5.82
CA TYR A 94 -9.95 0.25 -5.43
C TYR A 94 -10.81 0.86 -6.55
N THR A 95 -10.57 0.54 -7.83
CA THR A 95 -11.37 1.10 -8.94
C THR A 95 -12.86 0.77 -8.78
N LYS A 96 -13.76 1.72 -9.05
CA LYS A 96 -15.21 1.45 -9.09
C LYS A 96 -15.68 0.97 -10.45
N ASN A 97 -14.83 1.05 -11.47
CA ASN A 97 -15.14 0.67 -12.84
C ASN A 97 -14.07 -0.30 -13.36
N THR A 98 -14.34 -1.59 -13.19
CA THR A 98 -13.44 -2.69 -13.62
C THR A 98 -13.38 -2.80 -15.14
N GLU A 99 -14.50 -2.57 -15.84
CA GLU A 99 -14.55 -2.54 -17.30
C GLU A 99 -13.60 -1.48 -17.88
N GLN A 100 -13.62 -0.26 -17.34
CA GLN A 100 -12.70 0.81 -17.73
C GLN A 100 -11.25 0.47 -17.34
N TYR A 101 -11.03 -0.15 -16.18
CA TYR A 101 -9.70 -0.56 -15.72
C TYR A 101 -9.07 -1.57 -16.69
N PHE A 102 -9.83 -2.61 -17.07
CA PHE A 102 -9.41 -3.62 -18.02
C PHE A 102 -9.29 -3.03 -19.43
N GLY A 103 -10.26 -2.22 -19.85
CA GLY A 103 -10.48 -1.91 -21.26
C GLY A 103 -10.87 -3.16 -22.04
N GLU A 104 -10.75 -3.10 -23.36
CA GLU A 104 -11.12 -4.20 -24.25
C GLU A 104 -10.25 -5.45 -24.02
N ILE A 105 -10.89 -6.62 -24.06
CA ILE A 105 -10.22 -7.92 -24.14
C ILE A 105 -10.44 -8.43 -25.57
N ARG A 106 -9.36 -8.89 -26.21
CA ARG A 106 -9.38 -9.34 -27.60
C ARG A 106 -8.81 -10.74 -27.67
N ASP A 107 -9.51 -11.60 -28.39
CA ASP A 107 -9.00 -12.94 -28.68
C ASP A 107 -7.70 -12.86 -29.50
N PRO A 108 -6.73 -13.76 -29.28
CA PRO A 108 -5.45 -13.74 -29.98
C PRO A 108 -5.56 -13.67 -31.50
N GLU A 109 -6.53 -14.37 -32.11
CA GLU A 109 -6.80 -14.38 -33.54
C GLU A 109 -7.25 -13.02 -34.10
N ASN A 110 -7.79 -12.14 -33.25
CA ASN A 110 -8.30 -10.83 -33.62
C ASN A 110 -7.24 -9.72 -33.42
N ILE A 111 -6.04 -10.07 -32.93
CA ILE A 111 -4.95 -9.10 -32.73
C ILE A 111 -4.21 -8.88 -34.06
N THR A 112 -4.13 -7.62 -34.48
CA THR A 112 -3.47 -7.21 -35.72
C THR A 112 -2.46 -6.08 -35.44
N CYS A 113 -1.47 -5.91 -36.31
CA CYS A 113 -0.51 -4.81 -36.19
C CYS A 113 -1.15 -3.41 -36.22
N SER A 114 -2.36 -3.27 -36.79
CA SER A 114 -3.07 -2.00 -36.81
C SER A 114 -3.78 -1.74 -35.48
N ASN A 115 -4.52 -2.72 -34.95
CA ASN A 115 -5.28 -2.56 -33.70
C ASN A 115 -4.43 -2.65 -32.43
N SER A 116 -3.20 -3.20 -32.51
CA SER A 116 -2.25 -3.24 -31.40
C SER A 116 -1.56 -1.89 -31.14
N LYS A 117 -1.75 -0.89 -32.01
CA LYS A 117 -1.15 0.45 -31.89
C LYS A 117 -1.94 1.40 -31.00
N SER A 118 -3.15 1.03 -30.59
CA SER A 118 -3.98 1.82 -29.69
C SER A 118 -4.38 1.00 -28.48
N VAL A 119 -4.61 1.72 -27.38
CA VAL A 119 -5.03 1.16 -26.09
C VAL A 119 -6.30 1.89 -25.65
N HIS A 120 -7.16 1.19 -24.92
CA HIS A 120 -8.40 1.80 -24.43
C HIS A 120 -8.08 3.01 -23.54
N PRO A 121 -8.57 4.23 -23.85
CA PRO A 121 -8.25 5.42 -23.06
C PRO A 121 -8.57 5.23 -21.59
N LYS A 122 -7.74 5.77 -20.69
CA LYS A 122 -7.90 5.69 -19.22
C LYS A 122 -7.90 4.27 -18.61
N SER A 123 -7.60 3.23 -19.39
CA SER A 123 -7.39 1.88 -18.86
C SER A 123 -6.02 1.74 -18.18
N MET A 124 -5.83 0.65 -17.45
CA MET A 124 -4.52 0.36 -16.84
C MET A 124 -3.47 0.14 -17.92
N GLN A 125 -3.85 -0.48 -19.03
CA GLN A 125 -2.97 -0.62 -20.19
C GLN A 125 -2.55 0.74 -20.74
N SER A 126 -3.45 1.73 -20.80
CA SER A 126 -3.11 3.10 -21.18
C SER A 126 -2.13 3.77 -20.21
N ALA A 127 -2.28 3.56 -18.90
CA ALA A 127 -1.33 4.08 -17.91
C ALA A 127 0.06 3.45 -18.06
N ILE A 128 0.12 2.14 -18.34
CA ILE A 128 1.37 1.41 -18.55
C ILE A 128 2.06 1.85 -19.84
N THR A 129 1.33 1.92 -20.97
CA THR A 129 1.88 2.27 -22.29
C THR A 129 2.43 3.69 -22.33
N ASN A 130 1.75 4.64 -21.68
CA ASN A 130 2.16 6.04 -21.67
C ASN A 130 3.03 6.41 -20.46
N SER A 131 3.54 5.43 -19.74
CA SER A 131 4.29 5.65 -18.50
C SER A 131 5.64 6.35 -18.77
N PRO A 132 5.86 7.57 -18.25
CA PRO A 132 7.18 8.21 -18.29
C PRO A 132 8.17 7.59 -17.30
N LEU A 133 7.83 6.49 -16.62
CA LEU A 133 8.67 5.87 -15.59
C LEU A 133 10.00 5.37 -16.16
N ILE A 134 10.03 4.85 -17.39
CA ILE A 134 11.28 4.38 -18.00
C ILE A 134 12.23 5.57 -18.25
N SER A 135 11.71 6.69 -18.77
CA SER A 135 12.50 7.91 -18.92
C SER A 135 12.94 8.47 -17.57
N ASN A 136 12.08 8.45 -16.55
CA ASN A 136 12.40 8.97 -15.22
C ASN A 136 13.39 8.07 -14.45
N LEU A 137 13.33 6.75 -14.61
CA LEU A 137 14.30 5.80 -14.02
C LEU A 137 15.68 5.90 -14.68
N ILE A 138 15.75 6.01 -16.02
CA ILE A 138 17.02 6.22 -16.74
C ILE A 138 17.65 7.57 -16.35
N THR A 139 16.84 8.63 -16.24
CA THR A 139 17.32 9.97 -15.89
C THR A 139 17.63 10.13 -14.40
N GLY A 140 16.90 9.43 -13.53
CA GLY A 140 17.07 9.40 -12.06
C GLY A 140 18.28 8.58 -11.62
N GLY A 141 18.57 7.47 -12.31
CA GLY A 141 19.81 6.69 -12.12
C GLY A 141 21.09 7.49 -12.43
N LEU A 142 20.99 8.56 -13.22
CA LEU A 142 22.07 9.52 -13.48
C LEU A 142 22.14 10.68 -12.47
N LYS A 143 21.13 10.85 -11.59
CA LYS A 143 20.95 12.05 -10.75
C LYS A 143 20.86 11.81 -9.24
N LEU A 144 20.97 10.57 -8.74
CA LEU A 144 21.01 10.25 -7.29
C LEU A 144 19.88 10.92 -6.46
N LYS A 145 18.66 11.01 -7.00
CA LYS A 145 17.47 11.50 -6.27
C LYS A 145 16.46 10.34 -6.14
N GLY A 146 16.72 9.43 -5.21
CA GLY A 146 16.24 8.04 -5.15
C GLY A 146 14.72 7.83 -5.10
N ASP A 147 14.07 8.09 -3.97
CA ASP A 147 12.83 7.36 -3.65
C ASP A 147 11.54 8.19 -3.71
N GLU A 148 11.53 9.44 -3.23
CA GLU A 148 10.31 10.29 -3.28
C GLU A 148 9.90 10.63 -4.71
N SER A 149 10.88 10.85 -5.60
CA SER A 149 10.62 11.14 -7.01
C SER A 149 10.00 9.93 -7.74
N PHE A 150 10.35 8.73 -7.28
CA PHE A 150 9.82 7.48 -7.79
C PHE A 150 8.41 7.21 -7.26
N ALA A 151 8.18 7.31 -5.95
CA ALA A 151 6.86 7.17 -5.35
C ALA A 151 5.85 8.20 -5.91
N TYR A 152 6.26 9.46 -6.05
CA TYR A 152 5.46 10.51 -6.70
C TYR A 152 5.13 10.14 -8.16
N SER A 153 6.12 9.66 -8.92
CA SER A 153 5.89 9.24 -10.31
C SER A 153 4.94 8.04 -10.40
N LEU A 154 5.04 7.07 -9.49
CA LEU A 154 4.11 5.94 -9.43
C LEU A 154 2.70 6.40 -9.09
N GLY A 155 2.56 7.33 -8.14
CA GLY A 155 1.30 7.94 -7.78
C GLY A 155 0.62 8.63 -8.97
N GLU A 156 1.35 9.51 -9.64
CA GLU A 156 0.84 10.26 -10.80
C GLU A 156 0.45 9.35 -11.97
N VAL A 157 1.22 8.29 -12.23
CA VAL A 157 1.00 7.41 -13.39
C VAL A 157 -0.06 6.34 -13.12
N PHE A 158 -0.02 5.70 -11.95
CA PHE A 158 -0.83 4.50 -11.69
C PHE A 158 -1.94 4.67 -10.68
N LEU A 159 -1.90 5.68 -9.81
CA LEU A 159 -2.93 5.91 -8.78
C LEU A 159 -3.89 7.03 -9.17
N LYS A 160 -3.37 8.15 -9.68
CA LYS A 160 -4.14 9.33 -10.07
C LYS A 160 -5.24 9.06 -11.10
N PRO A 161 -5.05 8.22 -12.15
CA PRO A 161 -6.13 7.92 -13.10
C PRO A 161 -7.36 7.27 -12.44
N TYR A 162 -7.17 6.66 -11.27
CA TYR A 162 -8.21 6.00 -10.48
C TYR A 162 -8.63 6.80 -9.26
N GLY A 163 -8.15 8.04 -9.13
CA GLY A 163 -8.48 8.94 -8.03
C GLY A 163 -7.83 8.56 -6.70
N LEU A 164 -6.73 7.78 -6.70
CA LEU A 164 -6.07 7.26 -5.49
C LEU A 164 -4.81 8.06 -5.10
N HIS A 165 -4.70 9.32 -5.54
CA HIS A 165 -3.50 10.15 -5.40
C HIS A 165 -3.63 11.27 -4.37
N ASP A 166 -4.80 11.42 -3.73
CA ASP A 166 -4.96 12.41 -2.67
C ASP A 166 -4.26 11.93 -1.38
N SER A 167 -3.17 12.59 -1.01
CA SER A 167 -2.39 12.29 0.20
C SER A 167 -3.08 12.72 1.50
N SER A 168 -4.21 13.44 1.44
CA SER A 168 -5.03 13.77 2.61
C SER A 168 -6.01 12.66 3.00
N ARG A 169 -6.11 11.61 2.17
CA ARG A 169 -7.00 10.47 2.37
C ARG A 169 -6.21 9.24 2.80
N TYR A 170 -6.76 8.49 3.75
CA TYR A 170 -6.16 7.24 4.21
C TYR A 170 -6.70 6.05 3.43
N PHE A 171 -5.99 4.92 3.47
CA PHE A 171 -6.52 3.66 2.98
C PHE A 171 -7.08 2.85 4.15
N THR A 172 -8.25 2.24 3.95
CA THR A 172 -8.80 1.24 4.87
C THR A 172 -9.54 0.16 4.08
N PHE A 173 -9.86 -0.98 4.69
CA PHE A 173 -10.44 -2.10 3.97
C PHE A 173 -11.89 -1.82 3.56
N ASN A 174 -12.76 -1.55 4.51
CA ASN A 174 -14.20 -1.33 4.29
C ASN A 174 -14.81 -0.48 5.40
N GLU A 175 -16.13 -0.38 5.45
CA GLU A 175 -16.86 0.42 6.43
C GLU A 175 -16.64 -0.05 7.89
N GLU A 176 -16.43 -1.36 8.11
CA GLU A 176 -16.12 -1.91 9.44
C GLU A 176 -14.77 -1.37 9.91
N THR A 177 -13.72 -1.51 9.10
CA THR A 177 -12.38 -1.03 9.46
C THR A 177 -12.28 0.49 9.48
N GLU A 178 -13.07 1.21 8.67
CA GLU A 178 -13.21 2.66 8.73
C GLU A 178 -13.77 3.08 10.10
N ALA A 179 -14.86 2.43 10.56
CA ALA A 179 -15.47 2.73 11.85
C ALA A 179 -14.49 2.48 13.01
N LEU A 180 -13.75 1.36 12.98
CA LEU A 180 -12.71 1.07 13.97
C LEU A 180 -11.61 2.13 13.96
N THR A 181 -11.12 2.48 12.77
CA THR A 181 -10.06 3.49 12.59
C THR A 181 -10.50 4.85 13.14
N ARG A 182 -11.75 5.27 12.89
CA ARG A 182 -12.31 6.54 13.37
C ARG A 182 -12.37 6.64 14.90
N GLN A 183 -12.47 5.54 15.64
CA GLN A 183 -12.43 5.53 17.11
C GLN A 183 -11.06 5.97 17.67
N GLY A 184 -10.01 5.85 16.87
CA GLY A 184 -8.66 6.28 17.22
C GLY A 184 -8.43 7.77 17.09
N PHE A 185 -9.15 8.43 16.16
CA PHE A 185 -9.03 9.86 15.90
C PHE A 185 -9.71 10.72 16.98
N PRO A 186 -9.21 11.94 17.25
CA PRO A 186 -9.92 12.89 18.09
C PRO A 186 -11.33 13.19 17.56
N PRO A 187 -12.30 13.46 18.46
CA PRO A 187 -13.66 13.83 18.04
C PRO A 187 -13.65 15.02 17.07
N ASN A 188 -14.50 14.96 16.04
CA ASN A 188 -14.64 15.96 14.98
C ASN A 188 -13.46 16.10 14.01
N THR A 189 -12.43 15.23 14.09
CA THR A 189 -11.40 15.19 13.04
C THR A 189 -12.03 14.80 11.71
N LYS A 190 -11.90 15.67 10.70
CA LYS A 190 -12.31 15.34 9.33
C LYS A 190 -11.27 14.41 8.71
N THR A 191 -11.60 13.13 8.62
CA THR A 191 -10.80 12.12 7.91
C THR A 191 -11.63 11.51 6.78
N ASP A 192 -10.98 11.29 5.64
CA ASP A 192 -11.55 10.65 4.46
C ASP A 192 -10.70 9.44 4.08
N PHE A 193 -11.34 8.43 3.51
CA PHE A 193 -10.78 7.10 3.29
C PHE A 193 -11.05 6.59 1.88
N TYR A 194 -10.06 5.92 1.29
CA TYR A 194 -10.25 5.01 0.18
C TYR A 194 -10.64 3.64 0.73
N LEU A 195 -11.79 3.13 0.27
CA LEU A 195 -12.31 1.81 0.61
C LEU A 195 -12.07 0.85 -0.56
N VAL A 196 -11.78 -0.41 -0.24
CA VAL A 196 -11.68 -1.47 -1.25
C VAL A 196 -13.02 -1.63 -1.95
N ARG A 197 -13.00 -1.87 -3.27
CA ARG A 197 -14.23 -2.15 -4.02
C ARG A 197 -14.83 -3.46 -3.52
N LYS A 198 -16.13 -3.47 -3.25
CA LYS A 198 -16.90 -4.69 -2.96
C LYS A 198 -16.59 -5.79 -4.00
N GLY A 199 -16.29 -6.99 -3.51
CA GLY A 199 -15.99 -8.16 -4.33
C GLY A 199 -14.52 -8.29 -4.75
N ALA A 200 -13.69 -7.26 -4.60
CA ALA A 200 -12.26 -7.36 -4.89
C ALA A 200 -11.56 -8.39 -3.98
N PRO A 201 -10.54 -9.12 -4.45
CA PRO A 201 -9.69 -9.93 -3.57
C PRO A 201 -8.97 -9.07 -2.52
N TYR A 202 -8.61 -9.68 -1.40
CA TYR A 202 -7.86 -9.01 -0.35
C TYR A 202 -6.40 -8.83 -0.79
N LEU A 203 -5.94 -7.58 -0.82
CA LEU A 203 -4.63 -7.23 -1.35
C LEU A 203 -3.55 -7.29 -0.27
N ILE A 204 -2.47 -8.00 -0.56
CA ILE A 204 -1.25 -8.04 0.23
C ILE A 204 -0.12 -7.51 -0.66
N LEU A 205 0.32 -6.27 -0.43
CA LEU A 205 1.45 -5.68 -1.12
C LEU A 205 2.72 -5.95 -0.32
N GLY A 206 3.69 -6.61 -0.94
CA GLY A 206 5.04 -6.74 -0.39
C GLY A 206 5.96 -5.64 -0.91
N ALA A 207 6.76 -5.09 -0.01
CA ALA A 207 7.89 -4.22 -0.35
C ALA A 207 9.13 -4.58 0.47
N THR A 208 10.21 -3.88 0.18
CA THR A 208 11.48 -4.03 0.89
C THR A 208 11.95 -2.65 1.30
N LEU A 209 12.15 -2.45 2.61
CA LEU A 209 12.92 -1.32 3.11
C LEU A 209 14.39 -1.70 3.10
N LEU A 210 15.22 -0.74 2.67
CA LEU A 210 16.67 -0.85 2.63
C LEU A 210 17.21 0.02 3.75
N ASN A 211 18.08 -0.56 4.60
CA ASN A 211 18.87 0.24 5.52
C ASN A 211 19.96 1.01 4.73
N GLU A 212 20.27 2.24 5.14
CA GLU A 212 21.25 3.13 4.50
C GLU A 212 22.65 2.48 4.36
N ASP A 213 22.99 1.54 5.24
CA ASP A 213 24.30 0.91 5.29
C ASP A 213 24.52 -0.30 4.35
N GLY A 214 23.62 -0.57 3.38
CA GLY A 214 23.98 -1.34 2.18
C GLY A 214 22.97 -2.40 1.68
N LEU A 215 23.36 -3.08 0.58
CA LEU A 215 22.51 -4.01 -0.19
C LEU A 215 22.51 -5.47 0.32
N ALA A 216 23.13 -5.74 1.45
CA ALA A 216 23.22 -7.08 2.02
C ALA A 216 21.83 -7.58 2.50
N SER A 217 21.63 -8.90 2.53
CA SER A 217 20.32 -9.49 2.84
C SER A 217 19.85 -9.25 4.28
N ASP A 218 20.79 -9.10 5.20
CA ASP A 218 20.58 -8.74 6.61
C ASP A 218 20.21 -7.27 6.80
N LYS A 219 20.23 -6.47 5.73
CA LYS A 219 19.87 -5.04 5.69
C LYS A 219 18.62 -4.75 4.86
N LYS A 220 17.83 -5.79 4.59
CA LYS A 220 16.60 -5.76 3.78
C LYS A 220 15.44 -6.24 4.62
N TYR A 221 14.45 -5.38 4.81
CA TYR A 221 13.32 -5.65 5.69
C TYR A 221 12.05 -5.76 4.87
N HIS A 222 11.39 -6.91 4.98
CA HIS A 222 10.15 -7.15 4.27
C HIS A 222 9.02 -6.36 4.94
N VAL A 223 8.40 -5.46 4.17
CA VAL A 223 7.22 -4.74 4.61
C VAL A 223 6.00 -5.29 3.89
N GLU A 224 4.93 -5.43 4.65
CA GLU A 224 3.63 -5.80 4.13
C GLU A 224 2.68 -4.61 4.27
N TYR A 225 1.96 -4.30 3.20
CA TYR A 225 0.86 -3.35 3.19
C TYR A 225 -0.42 -4.05 2.78
N THR A 226 -1.45 -3.94 3.59
CA THR A 226 -2.79 -4.39 3.27
C THR A 226 -3.77 -3.22 3.38
N PRO A 227 -5.01 -3.36 2.88
CA PRO A 227 -6.03 -2.36 3.13
C PRO A 227 -6.32 -2.12 4.62
N PHE A 228 -6.10 -3.09 5.52
CA PHE A 228 -6.44 -2.93 6.93
C PHE A 228 -5.24 -2.60 7.83
N TYR A 229 -4.15 -3.34 7.66
CA TYR A 229 -2.95 -3.23 8.47
C TYR A 229 -1.67 -3.20 7.62
N SER A 230 -0.61 -2.59 8.14
CA SER A 230 0.69 -2.51 7.46
C SER A 230 1.81 -2.58 8.49
N GLY A 231 2.97 -3.12 8.11
CA GLY A 231 4.11 -3.21 9.01
C GLY A 231 5.16 -4.25 8.63
N VAL A 232 6.08 -4.49 9.56
CA VAL A 232 7.13 -5.50 9.47
C VAL A 232 6.92 -6.49 10.59
N ARG A 233 6.46 -7.69 10.25
CA ARG A 233 6.13 -8.73 11.24
C ARG A 233 7.35 -9.15 12.07
N VAL A 234 8.52 -9.23 11.47
CA VAL A 234 9.74 -9.67 12.16
C VAL A 234 10.39 -8.48 12.86
N GLY A 235 10.76 -8.67 14.12
CA GLY A 235 11.57 -7.71 14.86
C GLY A 235 13.03 -7.78 14.44
N HIS A 236 13.63 -6.62 14.22
CA HIS A 236 15.02 -6.47 13.86
C HIS A 236 15.72 -5.55 14.86
N ILE A 237 17.02 -5.77 15.04
CA ILE A 237 17.89 -4.89 15.83
C ILE A 237 18.90 -4.32 14.85
N ASP A 238 18.85 -3.02 14.65
CA ASP A 238 19.92 -2.31 13.98
C ASP A 238 21.02 -1.99 14.99
N LYS A 239 22.26 -2.30 14.63
CA LYS A 239 23.41 -2.14 15.52
C LYS A 239 24.24 -0.96 15.04
N ASP A 240 23.90 0.21 15.53
CA ASP A 240 24.67 1.40 15.26
C ASP A 240 26.05 1.35 15.91
N LEU A 241 27.08 1.73 15.15
CA LEU A 241 28.46 1.82 15.63
C LEU A 241 28.66 2.98 16.63
N TRP A 242 27.76 3.98 16.63
CA TRP A 242 27.92 5.23 17.38
C TRP A 242 26.64 5.67 18.15
N SER A 243 25.55 4.88 18.10
CA SER A 243 24.27 5.13 18.78
C SER A 243 23.86 3.94 19.66
N SER A 244 22.74 4.06 20.39
CA SER A 244 22.01 2.90 20.91
C SER A 244 21.57 1.98 19.77
N ASN A 245 21.45 0.68 20.01
CA ASN A 245 20.81 -0.20 19.03
C ASN A 245 19.33 0.18 18.89
N ASP A 246 18.87 0.36 17.67
CA ASP A 246 17.48 0.70 17.38
C ASP A 246 16.71 -0.58 17.02
N TYR A 247 15.49 -0.73 17.53
CA TYR A 247 14.63 -1.88 17.25
C TYR A 247 13.54 -1.48 16.27
N PHE A 248 13.18 -2.39 15.36
CA PHE A 248 12.04 -2.10 14.51
C PHE A 248 11.30 -3.34 14.05
N GLY A 249 10.06 -3.11 13.62
CA GLY A 249 9.15 -4.15 13.21
C GLY A 249 8.51 -4.82 14.43
N GLY A 250 8.41 -6.15 14.37
CA GLY A 250 7.78 -6.94 15.43
C GLY A 250 6.25 -6.89 15.43
N GLY A 251 5.62 -6.50 14.31
CA GLY A 251 4.17 -6.51 14.20
C GLY A 251 3.60 -5.63 13.10
N TYR A 252 2.31 -5.32 13.24
CA TYR A 252 1.52 -4.54 12.31
C TYR A 252 0.76 -3.43 13.05
N VAL A 253 0.50 -2.32 12.37
CA VAL A 253 -0.43 -1.28 12.81
C VAL A 253 -1.56 -1.13 11.81
N THR A 254 -2.69 -0.53 12.21
CA THR A 254 -3.71 -0.08 11.24
C THR A 254 -3.03 0.71 10.12
N SER A 255 -3.40 0.51 8.86
CA SER A 255 -2.65 1.06 7.71
C SER A 255 -2.51 2.59 7.71
N CYS A 256 -3.45 3.32 8.31
CA CYS A 256 -3.33 4.78 8.49
C CYS A 256 -2.27 5.22 9.52
N GLY A 257 -1.79 4.29 10.35
CA GLY A 257 -0.71 4.48 11.32
C GLY A 257 0.67 4.19 10.76
N TYR A 258 0.75 3.54 9.60
CA TYR A 258 2.02 3.41 8.89
C TYR A 258 2.52 4.81 8.51
N ASP A 259 3.83 5.05 8.60
CA ASP A 259 4.45 6.37 8.37
C ASP A 259 4.03 7.49 9.35
N CYS A 260 3.55 7.13 10.55
CA CYS A 260 3.28 8.06 11.65
C CYS A 260 4.36 8.04 12.74
N ILE A 261 4.75 9.17 13.30
CA ILE A 261 5.66 9.24 14.44
C ILE A 261 5.03 8.68 15.72
N GLY A 262 5.76 7.86 16.47
CA GLY A 262 5.32 7.25 17.73
C GLY A 262 6.04 5.93 18.01
N PRO A 263 5.59 5.16 19.03
CA PRO A 263 4.43 5.43 19.88
C PRO A 263 4.69 6.47 20.98
N TYR A 264 3.76 7.40 21.20
CA TYR A 264 3.81 8.36 22.32
C TYR A 264 3.13 7.85 23.59
N ASN A 265 2.23 6.88 23.44
CA ASN A 265 1.49 6.24 24.52
C ASN A 265 0.93 4.91 24.01
N LYS A 266 0.58 4.02 24.92
CA LYS A 266 -0.08 2.74 24.63
C LYS A 266 -1.35 2.62 25.47
N ARG A 267 -2.40 2.06 24.90
CA ARG A 267 -3.64 1.72 25.61
C ARG A 267 -4.21 0.39 25.13
N THR A 268 -5.20 -0.12 25.84
CA THR A 268 -6.01 -1.24 25.40
C THR A 268 -7.46 -0.79 25.30
N LEU A 269 -8.11 -1.08 24.17
CA LEU A 269 -9.51 -0.78 23.93
C LEU A 269 -10.19 -2.04 23.40
N GLU A 270 -11.20 -2.56 24.13
CA GLU A 270 -11.94 -3.77 23.74
C GLU A 270 -11.04 -4.98 23.46
N GLY A 271 -9.97 -5.13 24.25
CA GLY A 271 -9.00 -6.23 24.07
C GLY A 271 -7.97 -6.01 22.95
N ARG A 272 -8.08 -4.93 22.16
CA ARG A 272 -7.10 -4.54 21.15
C ARG A 272 -6.07 -3.59 21.73
N GLU A 273 -4.80 -3.86 21.47
CA GLU A 273 -3.73 -2.94 21.81
C GLU A 273 -3.74 -1.76 20.83
N GLN A 274 -3.56 -0.54 21.33
CA GLN A 274 -3.54 0.67 20.53
C GLN A 274 -2.35 1.57 20.89
N LEU A 275 -1.73 2.12 19.85
CA LEU A 275 -0.58 3.02 19.95
C LEU A 275 -0.99 4.44 19.58
N LEU A 276 -0.61 5.42 20.40
CA LEU A 276 -0.81 6.84 20.11
C LEU A 276 0.29 7.32 19.17
N VAL A 277 -0.10 7.72 17.97
CA VAL A 277 0.81 8.15 16.90
C VAL A 277 0.48 9.54 16.41
N LYS A 278 1.36 10.13 15.59
CA LYS A 278 1.18 11.42 14.92
C LYS A 278 1.72 11.31 13.51
N GLN A 279 0.92 11.58 12.49
CA GLN A 279 1.40 11.53 11.11
C GLN A 279 2.64 12.42 10.91
N ALA A 280 3.62 11.90 10.15
CA ALA A 280 4.87 12.62 9.87
C ALA A 280 4.60 13.90 9.05
N PRO A 281 5.39 14.97 9.22
CA PRO A 281 5.25 16.17 8.42
C PRO A 281 5.62 15.90 6.96
N VAL A 282 4.78 16.35 6.01
CA VAL A 282 5.10 16.30 4.58
C VAL A 282 6.05 17.46 4.23
N LEU A 283 7.37 17.24 4.24
CA LEU A 283 8.36 18.25 3.83
C LEU A 283 8.72 18.07 2.34
N SER A 284 8.86 19.15 1.59
CA SER A 284 9.13 19.13 0.13
C SER A 284 10.56 18.74 -0.28
N PHE A 285 11.41 18.51 0.71
CA PHE A 285 12.76 17.95 0.62
C PHE A 285 12.92 17.18 1.90
N ASP A 286 12.67 15.87 1.85
CA ASP A 286 12.57 15.10 3.06
C ASP A 286 13.96 14.70 3.53
N ILE A 287 14.52 15.59 4.36
CA ILE A 287 15.33 15.16 5.48
C ILE A 287 14.31 14.98 6.61
N THR A 288 13.44 13.97 6.50
CA THR A 288 12.70 13.53 7.67
C THR A 288 13.75 13.04 8.65
N ASN A 289 13.84 13.68 9.82
CA ASN A 289 14.43 12.98 10.96
C ASN A 289 13.55 11.75 11.16
N GLU A 290 14.11 10.61 10.80
CA GLU A 290 13.63 9.23 10.79
C GLU A 290 12.86 8.82 12.07
N LYS A 291 11.69 9.40 12.27
CA LYS A 291 10.87 9.14 13.46
C LYS A 291 9.45 8.73 13.11
N ALA A 292 9.10 8.64 11.82
CA ALA A 292 7.81 8.13 11.39
C ALA A 292 7.70 6.63 11.74
N PHE A 293 6.56 5.97 11.53
CA PHE A 293 6.41 4.51 11.60
C PHE A 293 7.08 3.87 10.37
N SER A 294 8.17 4.49 9.92
CA SER A 294 9.38 3.96 9.30
C SER A 294 10.35 3.66 10.44
N LEU A 295 10.27 2.43 10.96
CA LEU A 295 11.33 1.59 11.50
C LEU A 295 12.64 2.15 12.14
N ASN A 296 12.67 3.39 12.64
CA ASN A 296 13.86 3.98 13.26
C ASN A 296 13.61 4.43 14.70
N ASP A 297 12.47 4.09 15.31
CA ASP A 297 12.09 4.62 16.64
C ASP A 297 11.22 3.65 17.49
N ILE A 298 11.45 2.33 17.41
CA ILE A 298 11.05 1.39 18.48
C ILE A 298 12.30 0.90 19.23
#